data_AF-A0A6J1QS94-F1
#
_entry.id   AF-A0A6J1QS94-F1
#
_cell.length_a   1.000
_cell.length_b   1.000
_cell.length_c   1.000
_cell.angle_alpha   90.00
_cell.angle_beta   90.00
_cell.angle_gamma   90.00
#
_symmetry.space_group_name_H-M   'P 1'
#
loop_
_entity.id
_entity.type
_entity.pdbx_description
1 polymer ?
#
loop_
_entity_poly.entity_id
_entity_poly.type
_entity_poly.pdbx_seq_one_letter_code
_entity_poly.pdbx_strand_id
1 'polypeptide(L)'
;MMDKRLKAIEEHYTNLEYENNTVKALPKISTLTKELKFMDINNFSERFLKTASVIEENLSLFKAACEHTDTITTIIKYLNYFGMKFKLGSMCDEEYKKGDVVLLVILTVLRICGEIEMLSFLEHAIIKNSALEKSIRYERLIHKIRSHTNEIILLGDADLYAVIGYLRNRKSIFDLIPSVNKVWVQEPIKEKFLWLVKEYVEYSFPIYTFRTKNELFTARTPNEINIVSIWTEDIVFAKNLAMSLNRDVLFINTYMDFYNGTVLLPYIKMFDETLYKRCEPNFDDSIKQLSVQRGVPVYNLFYDGIWQPPVKGTYYTVKNIHGVSQWANATSGDVNKCINSAEKGFKIWSSKSVACRMQILSKFASTLKCSEKFVLGDITSQWIKFSFIYENSLSWVSQSEGSEVTKIRNPRGVIILKEDDEIFLFQRLMQILTVGNSVIVICDSNFCSLVPYCNMFSVSEIPPGVINLLSSENVKDLELSLCGMDYESYAKQFFSEDPDDLEKTYINLTTPKQIIVPLK
;
A
#
# COMPACT_ATOMS: atom_id res chain seq x y z
N MET A 1 -5.99 43.24 25.97
CA MET A 1 -6.57 42.93 24.63
C MET A 1 -6.52 41.43 24.30
N MET A 2 -5.44 40.72 24.69
CA MET A 2 -5.28 39.26 24.56
C MET A 2 -6.35 38.43 25.30
N ASP A 3 -6.80 38.94 26.44
CA ASP A 3 -7.74 38.28 27.36
C ASP A 3 -9.19 38.14 26.82
N LYS A 4 -9.63 39.10 25.97
CA LYS A 4 -10.96 39.05 25.36
C LYS A 4 -11.06 38.05 24.20
N ARG A 5 -9.96 37.81 23.49
CA ARG A 5 -9.90 36.80 22.42
C ARG A 5 -9.87 35.38 22.99
N LEU A 6 -9.10 35.17 24.07
CA LEU A 6 -9.10 33.91 24.82
C LEU A 6 -10.48 33.58 25.39
N LYS A 7 -11.15 34.56 26.00
CA LYS A 7 -12.55 34.39 26.45
C LYS A 7 -13.54 34.11 25.34
N ALA A 8 -13.42 34.77 24.18
CA ALA A 8 -14.31 34.50 23.05
C ALA A 8 -14.08 33.10 22.45
N ILE A 9 -12.84 32.61 22.45
CA ILE A 9 -12.49 31.24 22.04
C ILE A 9 -13.03 30.24 23.08
N GLU A 10 -12.81 30.47 24.38
CA GLU A 10 -13.40 29.65 25.44
C GLU A 10 -14.93 29.65 25.36
N GLU A 11 -15.62 30.78 25.17
CA GLU A 11 -17.08 30.79 25.02
C GLU A 11 -17.57 30.05 23.76
N HIS A 12 -16.77 30.02 22.68
CA HIS A 12 -17.13 29.26 21.48
C HIS A 12 -16.87 27.74 21.60
N TYR A 13 -15.85 27.33 22.37
CA TYR A 13 -15.46 25.92 22.49
C TYR A 13 -15.97 25.24 23.78
N THR A 14 -16.27 25.99 24.85
CA THR A 14 -16.77 25.45 26.13
C THR A 14 -18.29 25.22 26.10
N ASN A 15 -19.03 25.96 25.27
CA ASN A 15 -20.47 25.69 25.00
C ASN A 15 -20.71 24.46 24.12
N LEU A 16 -19.66 23.74 23.73
CA LEU A 16 -19.70 22.42 23.12
C LEU A 16 -19.47 21.31 24.17
N GLU A 17 -19.81 21.55 25.43
CA GLU A 17 -20.04 20.47 26.40
C GLU A 17 -21.20 19.60 25.91
N TYR A 18 -20.88 18.69 24.98
CA TYR A 18 -21.74 17.61 24.59
C TYR A 18 -21.91 16.71 25.80
N GLU A 19 -23.11 16.61 26.36
CA GLU A 19 -23.46 15.54 27.29
C GLU A 19 -23.29 14.20 26.55
N ASN A 20 -22.08 13.67 26.59
CA ASN A 20 -21.68 12.44 25.92
C ASN A 20 -22.31 11.27 26.70
N ASN A 21 -23.58 10.99 26.42
CA ASN A 21 -24.38 9.98 27.12
C ASN A 21 -24.20 8.59 26.48
N THR A 22 -22.95 8.25 26.15
CA THR A 22 -22.51 7.01 25.48
C THR A 22 -23.13 5.78 26.14
N VAL A 23 -23.15 5.71 27.46
CA VAL A 23 -23.71 4.60 28.25
C VAL A 23 -25.17 4.28 27.90
N LYS A 24 -25.99 5.29 27.57
CA LYS A 24 -27.39 5.11 27.16
C LYS A 24 -27.55 4.91 25.65
N ALA A 25 -26.61 5.40 24.87
CA ALA A 25 -26.67 5.38 23.41
C ALA A 25 -26.32 4.01 22.83
N LEU A 26 -25.24 3.39 23.32
CA LEU A 26 -24.67 2.15 22.77
C LEU A 26 -25.66 0.96 22.77
N PRO A 27 -26.45 0.69 23.84
CA PRO A 27 -27.42 -0.40 23.82
C PRO A 27 -28.53 -0.21 22.78
N LYS A 28 -28.94 1.04 22.52
CA LYS A 28 -29.97 1.34 21.51
C LYS A 28 -29.44 1.14 20.10
N ILE A 29 -28.18 1.52 19.83
CA ILE A 29 -27.49 1.24 18.56
C ILE A 29 -27.39 -0.27 18.32
N SER A 30 -27.08 -1.05 19.37
CA SER A 30 -27.08 -2.51 19.30
C SER A 30 -28.45 -3.09 18.92
N THR A 31 -29.55 -2.50 19.39
CA THR A 31 -30.91 -2.91 18.99
C THR A 31 -31.20 -2.58 17.52
N LEU A 32 -30.87 -1.36 17.07
CA LEU A 32 -31.03 -0.95 15.66
C LEU A 32 -30.28 -1.90 14.70
N THR A 33 -29.13 -2.41 15.14
CA THR A 33 -28.36 -3.41 14.38
C THR A 33 -29.20 -4.64 14.01
N LYS A 34 -30.05 -5.12 14.94
CA LYS A 34 -30.88 -6.33 14.77
C LYS A 34 -32.10 -6.10 13.87
N GLU A 35 -32.48 -4.84 13.67
CA GLU A 35 -33.65 -4.45 12.88
C GLU A 35 -33.32 -4.30 11.39
N LEU A 36 -32.03 -4.18 11.04
CA LEU A 36 -31.55 -4.12 9.67
C LEU A 36 -31.77 -5.45 8.95
N LYS A 37 -32.67 -5.42 7.95
CA LYS A 37 -32.95 -6.53 7.03
C LYS A 37 -32.75 -6.08 5.60
N PHE A 38 -32.15 -6.92 4.78
CA PHE A 38 -31.89 -6.68 3.36
C PHE A 38 -32.54 -7.77 2.53
N MET A 39 -33.18 -7.42 1.41
CA MET A 39 -33.80 -8.41 0.53
C MET A 39 -32.76 -9.15 -0.31
N ASP A 40 -31.81 -8.41 -0.89
CA ASP A 40 -30.62 -8.98 -1.51
C ASP A 40 -29.41 -8.74 -0.60
N ILE A 41 -28.88 -9.82 -0.06
CA ILE A 41 -27.74 -9.79 0.86
C ILE A 41 -26.44 -9.26 0.22
N ASN A 42 -26.34 -9.21 -1.12
CA ASN A 42 -25.18 -8.72 -1.85
C ASN A 42 -25.42 -7.37 -2.54
N ASN A 43 -26.57 -6.75 -2.32
CA ASN A 43 -26.84 -5.39 -2.82
C ASN A 43 -26.17 -4.35 -1.91
N PHE A 44 -24.88 -4.11 -2.16
CA PHE A 44 -24.11 -3.14 -1.37
C PHE A 44 -24.58 -1.69 -1.55
N SER A 45 -25.24 -1.34 -2.65
CA SER A 45 -25.87 -0.02 -2.79
C SER A 45 -27.00 0.16 -1.76
N GLU A 46 -27.92 -0.80 -1.69
CA GLU A 46 -29.03 -0.80 -0.73
C GLU A 46 -28.50 -0.82 0.71
N ARG A 47 -27.51 -1.66 0.99
CA ARG A 47 -26.89 -1.74 2.32
C ARG A 47 -26.36 -0.40 2.78
N PHE A 48 -25.56 0.28 1.95
CA PHE A 48 -24.95 1.56 2.30
C PHE A 48 -26.02 2.65 2.52
N LEU A 49 -26.96 2.80 1.57
CA LEU A 49 -27.99 3.83 1.64
C LEU A 49 -28.95 3.62 2.82
N LYS A 50 -29.36 2.38 3.08
CA LYS A 50 -30.23 2.06 4.22
C LYS A 50 -29.51 2.27 5.55
N THR A 51 -28.23 1.92 5.62
CA THR A 51 -27.41 2.18 6.82
C THR A 51 -27.32 3.68 7.08
N ALA A 52 -27.08 4.50 6.04
CA ALA A 52 -27.07 5.95 6.15
C ALA A 52 -28.42 6.49 6.68
N SER A 53 -29.54 6.06 6.09
CA SER A 53 -30.90 6.45 6.53
C SER A 53 -31.14 6.15 8.01
N VAL A 54 -30.77 4.96 8.48
CA VAL A 54 -30.94 4.58 9.90
C VAL A 54 -30.10 5.47 10.82
N ILE A 55 -28.87 5.81 10.42
CA ILE A 55 -28.03 6.74 11.18
C ILE A 55 -28.65 8.14 11.19
N GLU A 56 -29.14 8.63 10.05
CA GLU A 56 -29.78 9.95 9.90
C GLU A 56 -31.06 10.08 10.73
N GLU A 57 -31.93 9.06 10.70
CA GLU A 57 -33.17 8.99 11.50
C GLU A 57 -32.88 8.98 13.01
N ASN A 58 -31.71 8.48 13.40
CA ASN A 58 -31.27 8.37 14.80
C ASN A 58 -30.06 9.27 15.09
N LEU A 59 -29.90 10.39 14.37
CA LEU A 59 -28.65 11.17 14.35
C LEU A 59 -28.16 11.60 15.74
N SER A 60 -29.06 12.00 16.63
CA SER A 60 -28.71 12.41 18.00
C SER A 60 -28.12 11.25 18.81
N LEU A 61 -28.64 10.04 18.63
CA LEU A 61 -28.16 8.82 19.27
C LEU A 61 -26.74 8.50 18.81
N PHE A 62 -26.52 8.53 17.50
CA PHE A 62 -25.22 8.23 16.89
C PHE A 62 -24.17 9.30 17.22
N LYS A 63 -24.54 10.59 17.23
CA LYS A 63 -23.66 11.68 17.67
C LYS A 63 -23.27 11.53 19.14
N ALA A 64 -24.20 11.12 20.00
CA ALA A 64 -23.93 10.86 21.42
C ALA A 64 -23.11 9.59 21.68
N ALA A 65 -22.91 8.75 20.67
CA ALA A 65 -22.09 7.55 20.76
C ALA A 65 -20.68 7.75 20.16
N CYS A 66 -20.39 8.91 19.57
CA CYS A 66 -19.09 9.21 18.96
C CYS A 66 -18.37 10.31 19.73
N GLU A 67 -17.04 10.22 19.79
CA GLU A 67 -16.18 11.25 20.42
C GLU A 67 -16.38 12.66 19.81
N HIS A 68 -16.71 12.73 18.51
CA HIS A 68 -16.90 14.00 17.78
C HIS A 68 -18.11 13.94 16.85
N THR A 69 -18.92 15.01 16.83
CA THR A 69 -20.16 15.05 16.03
C THR A 69 -19.91 14.96 14.53
N ASP A 70 -18.78 15.47 14.06
CA ASP A 70 -18.42 15.49 12.64
C ASP A 70 -18.02 14.11 12.12
N THR A 71 -17.65 13.18 13.02
CA THR A 71 -17.36 11.79 12.68
C THR A 71 -18.59 11.14 12.04
N ILE A 72 -19.76 11.26 12.67
CA ILE A 72 -21.01 10.69 12.14
C ILE A 72 -21.40 11.33 10.82
N THR A 73 -21.28 12.66 10.72
CA THR A 73 -21.55 13.37 9.46
C THR A 73 -20.64 12.88 8.33
N THR A 74 -19.37 12.62 8.62
CA THR A 74 -18.42 12.04 7.66
C THR A 74 -18.84 10.63 7.25
N ILE A 75 -19.19 9.77 8.21
CA ILE A 75 -19.64 8.40 7.94
C ILE A 75 -20.89 8.39 7.03
N ILE A 76 -21.90 9.19 7.35
CA ILE A 76 -23.11 9.33 6.52
C ILE A 76 -22.76 9.72 5.09
N LYS A 77 -21.86 10.70 4.91
CA LYS A 77 -21.42 11.15 3.58
C LYS A 77 -20.74 10.02 2.79
N TYR A 78 -19.86 9.23 3.42
CA TYR A 78 -19.27 8.05 2.78
C TYR A 78 -20.33 7.05 2.32
N LEU A 79 -21.26 6.71 3.21
CA LEU A 79 -22.30 5.73 2.93
C LEU A 79 -23.21 6.19 1.78
N ASN A 80 -23.65 7.44 1.80
CA ASN A 80 -24.47 8.01 0.74
C ASN A 80 -23.71 8.10 -0.60
N TYR A 81 -22.47 8.59 -0.59
CA TYR A 81 -21.65 8.72 -1.79
C TYR A 81 -21.42 7.37 -2.46
N PHE A 82 -20.90 6.37 -1.73
CA PHE A 82 -20.63 5.05 -2.30
C PHE A 82 -21.90 4.26 -2.57
N GLY A 83 -22.94 4.41 -1.75
CA GLY A 83 -24.25 3.82 -1.99
C GLY A 83 -24.84 4.27 -3.33
N MET A 84 -24.77 5.57 -3.64
CA MET A 84 -25.21 6.10 -4.94
C MET A 84 -24.28 5.71 -6.08
N LYS A 85 -22.96 5.74 -5.87
CA LYS A 85 -21.98 5.31 -6.86
C LYS A 85 -22.20 3.86 -7.30
N PHE A 86 -22.45 2.96 -6.34
CA PHE A 86 -22.80 1.57 -6.63
C PHE A 86 -24.15 1.41 -7.33
N LYS A 87 -25.12 2.30 -7.05
CA LYS A 87 -26.45 2.29 -7.70
C LYS A 87 -26.36 2.68 -9.16
N LEU A 88 -25.58 3.71 -9.46
CA LEU A 88 -25.45 4.28 -10.81
C LEU A 88 -24.58 3.44 -11.73
N GLY A 89 -23.86 2.44 -11.20
CA GLY A 89 -22.93 1.62 -11.98
C GLY A 89 -21.74 2.42 -12.53
N SER A 90 -21.59 3.70 -12.15
CA SER A 90 -20.41 4.49 -12.44
C SER A 90 -19.20 3.74 -11.91
N MET A 91 -18.23 3.44 -12.78
CA MET A 91 -17.07 2.64 -12.43
C MET A 91 -16.51 3.12 -11.09
N CYS A 92 -16.38 2.18 -10.17
CA CYS A 92 -15.50 2.33 -9.02
C CYS A 92 -14.12 2.75 -9.52
N ASP A 93 -13.33 3.46 -8.70
CA ASP A 93 -11.92 3.79 -8.99
C ASP A 93 -11.31 2.63 -9.80
N GLU A 94 -10.86 2.85 -11.06
CA GLU A 94 -10.48 1.77 -12.00
C GLU A 94 -9.40 0.84 -11.41
N GLU A 95 -8.74 1.32 -10.37
CA GLU A 95 -7.82 0.62 -9.50
C GLU A 95 -8.38 -0.61 -8.76
N TYR A 96 -9.68 -0.68 -8.48
CA TYR A 96 -10.26 -1.68 -7.58
C TYR A 96 -11.51 -2.36 -8.14
N LYS A 97 -11.62 -3.67 -7.90
CA LYS A 97 -12.86 -4.42 -8.16
C LYS A 97 -13.98 -3.91 -7.24
N LYS A 98 -15.25 -4.05 -7.66
CA LYS A 98 -16.40 -3.58 -6.87
C LYS A 98 -16.40 -4.07 -5.42
N GLY A 99 -16.12 -5.37 -5.20
CA GLY A 99 -16.02 -5.94 -3.86
C GLY A 99 -14.86 -5.35 -3.04
N ASP A 100 -13.73 -5.07 -3.68
CA ASP A 100 -12.58 -4.44 -3.06
C ASP A 100 -12.89 -3.00 -2.62
N VAL A 101 -13.65 -2.24 -3.42
CA VAL A 101 -14.10 -0.91 -3.00
C VAL A 101 -15.02 -0.96 -1.79
N VAL A 102 -15.95 -1.92 -1.72
CA VAL A 102 -16.78 -2.11 -0.52
C VAL A 102 -15.90 -2.33 0.71
N LEU A 103 -14.88 -3.20 0.60
CA LEU A 103 -13.92 -3.46 1.67
C LEU A 103 -13.13 -2.20 2.04
N LEU A 104 -12.62 -1.43 1.08
CA LEU A 104 -11.89 -0.18 1.37
C LEU A 104 -12.75 0.85 2.09
N VAL A 105 -14.02 0.99 1.68
CA VAL A 105 -14.93 1.96 2.32
C VAL A 105 -15.19 1.53 3.76
N ILE A 106 -15.56 0.27 4.00
CA ILE A 106 -15.81 -0.19 5.39
C ILE A 106 -14.54 -0.04 6.24
N LEU A 107 -13.36 -0.46 5.77
CA LEU A 107 -12.12 -0.35 6.53
C LEU A 107 -11.74 1.12 6.81
N THR A 108 -12.02 2.04 5.88
CA THR A 108 -11.80 3.48 6.06
C THR A 108 -12.78 4.06 7.08
N VAL A 109 -14.07 3.73 6.97
CA VAL A 109 -15.11 4.18 7.91
C VAL A 109 -14.87 3.62 9.31
N LEU A 110 -14.51 2.34 9.42
CA LEU A 110 -14.11 1.70 10.68
C LEU A 110 -12.82 2.32 11.25
N ARG A 111 -11.96 2.93 10.42
CA ARG A 111 -10.80 3.69 10.91
C ARG A 111 -11.17 5.06 11.43
N ILE A 112 -12.12 5.73 10.78
CA ILE A 112 -12.64 7.04 11.19
C ILE A 112 -13.35 6.92 12.55
N CYS A 113 -14.06 5.81 12.75
CA CYS A 113 -14.77 5.50 13.98
C CYS A 113 -13.85 4.82 15.02
N GLY A 114 -13.76 5.36 16.24
CA GLY A 114 -12.98 4.74 17.33
C GLY A 114 -13.78 3.77 18.22
N GLU A 115 -15.11 3.76 18.10
CA GLU A 115 -16.02 3.23 19.13
C GLU A 115 -16.51 1.82 18.79
N ILE A 116 -16.35 0.86 19.70
CA ILE A 116 -16.55 -0.58 19.45
C ILE A 116 -17.96 -0.90 18.95
N GLU A 117 -18.99 -0.32 19.55
CA GLU A 117 -20.38 -0.62 19.19
C GLU A 117 -20.77 0.02 17.86
N MET A 118 -20.16 1.16 17.51
CA MET A 118 -20.29 1.76 16.19
C MET A 118 -19.61 0.91 15.13
N LEU A 119 -18.41 0.38 15.43
CA LEU A 119 -17.72 -0.57 14.56
C LEU A 119 -18.59 -1.81 14.33
N SER A 120 -19.16 -2.37 15.40
CA SER A 120 -20.04 -3.53 15.34
C SER A 120 -21.32 -3.26 14.54
N PHE A 121 -21.93 -2.09 14.69
CA PHE A 121 -23.11 -1.70 13.90
C PHE A 121 -22.78 -1.63 12.41
N LEU A 122 -21.72 -0.93 12.04
CA LEU A 122 -21.31 -0.73 10.65
C LEU A 122 -20.90 -2.04 9.97
N GLU A 123 -20.10 -2.86 10.66
CA GLU A 123 -19.72 -4.20 10.18
C GLU A 123 -20.95 -5.07 9.94
N HIS A 124 -21.89 -5.08 10.90
CA HIS A 124 -23.12 -5.87 10.77
C HIS A 124 -23.99 -5.39 9.61
N ALA A 125 -24.19 -4.08 9.50
CA ALA A 125 -25.05 -3.48 8.49
C ALA A 125 -24.52 -3.74 7.06
N ILE A 126 -23.20 -3.64 6.88
CA ILE A 126 -22.59 -3.63 5.54
C ILE A 126 -22.04 -5.00 5.14
N ILE A 127 -21.35 -5.71 6.04
CA ILE A 127 -20.62 -6.94 5.70
C ILE A 127 -21.38 -8.20 6.11
N LYS A 128 -22.00 -8.22 7.29
CA LYS A 128 -22.58 -9.46 7.82
C LYS A 128 -23.68 -10.04 6.90
N ASN A 129 -23.70 -11.36 6.80
CA ASN A 129 -24.53 -12.17 5.91
C ASN A 129 -24.31 -11.90 4.41
N SER A 130 -23.30 -11.13 4.00
CA SER A 130 -22.94 -10.95 2.59
C SER A 130 -21.89 -11.96 2.14
N ALA A 131 -21.65 -12.06 0.82
CA ALA A 131 -20.56 -12.85 0.27
C ALA A 131 -19.17 -12.39 0.73
N LEU A 132 -19.02 -11.14 1.19
CA LEU A 132 -17.73 -10.62 1.66
C LEU A 132 -17.37 -11.06 3.07
N GLU A 133 -18.36 -11.40 3.92
CA GLU A 133 -18.14 -11.80 5.32
C GLU A 133 -17.19 -13.00 5.43
N LYS A 134 -17.36 -13.99 4.55
CA LYS A 134 -16.55 -15.22 4.52
C LYS A 134 -15.37 -15.13 3.54
N SER A 135 -15.08 -13.94 3.01
CA SER A 135 -13.97 -13.80 2.09
C SER A 135 -12.66 -13.81 2.88
N ILE A 136 -11.71 -14.64 2.45
CA ILE A 136 -10.35 -14.70 3.00
C ILE A 136 -9.72 -13.30 3.03
N ARG A 137 -10.06 -12.45 2.06
CA ARG A 137 -9.56 -11.08 1.97
C ARG A 137 -10.07 -10.21 3.11
N TYR A 138 -11.37 -10.27 3.44
CA TYR A 138 -11.93 -9.52 4.57
C TYR A 138 -11.30 -9.97 5.89
N GLU A 139 -11.23 -11.28 6.14
CA GLU A 139 -10.61 -11.85 7.35
C GLU A 139 -9.16 -11.38 7.52
N ARG A 140 -8.38 -11.33 6.43
CA ARG A 140 -7.00 -10.81 6.48
C ARG A 140 -6.93 -9.32 6.79
N LEU A 141 -7.80 -8.51 6.16
CA LEU A 141 -7.72 -7.05 6.24
C LEU A 141 -8.30 -6.48 7.53
N ILE A 142 -9.36 -7.07 8.09
CA ILE A 142 -9.98 -6.56 9.32
C ILE A 142 -8.98 -6.53 10.49
N HIS A 143 -8.11 -7.54 10.57
CA HIS A 143 -7.03 -7.58 11.57
C HIS A 143 -5.95 -6.50 11.35
N LYS A 144 -5.88 -5.90 10.16
CA LYS A 144 -4.91 -4.84 9.79
C LYS A 144 -5.43 -3.43 10.02
N ILE A 145 -6.70 -3.24 10.43
CA ILE A 145 -7.25 -1.90 10.80
C ILE A 145 -6.41 -1.21 11.88
N ARG A 146 -5.68 -1.97 12.70
CA ARG A 146 -4.82 -1.42 13.75
C ARG A 146 -3.37 -1.20 13.31
N SER A 147 -2.97 -1.69 12.15
CA SER A 147 -1.59 -1.63 11.64
C SER A 147 -1.31 -0.28 10.96
N HIS A 148 -1.18 0.77 11.77
CA HIS A 148 -0.96 2.14 11.30
C HIS A 148 0.02 2.88 12.20
N THR A 149 0.80 3.77 11.60
CA THR A 149 1.50 4.84 12.34
C THR A 149 0.86 6.18 12.03
N ASN A 150 0.57 6.93 13.07
CA ASN A 150 0.05 8.28 13.00
C ASN A 150 1.11 9.29 13.45
N GLU A 151 1.59 10.12 12.54
CA GLU A 151 2.58 11.16 12.84
C GLU A 151 2.03 12.56 12.59
N ILE A 152 2.45 13.54 13.40
CA ILE A 152 2.25 14.97 13.14
C ILE A 152 3.61 15.63 12.98
N ILE A 153 3.77 16.50 11.99
CA ILE A 153 4.96 17.30 11.75
C ILE A 153 4.57 18.78 11.85
N LEU A 154 5.16 19.48 12.82
CA LEU A 154 4.94 20.90 13.05
C LEU A 154 6.17 21.70 12.61
N LEU A 155 5.97 22.56 11.62
CA LEU A 155 6.99 23.50 11.14
C LEU A 155 6.92 24.81 11.92
N GLY A 156 7.96 25.63 11.83
CA GLY A 156 8.16 26.81 12.67
C GLY A 156 7.07 27.89 12.54
N ASP A 157 6.28 27.83 11.48
CA ASP A 157 5.16 28.73 11.18
C ASP A 157 3.79 28.07 11.41
N ALA A 158 3.73 26.86 11.98
CA ALA A 158 2.48 26.14 12.20
C ALA A 158 1.51 26.87 13.14
N ASP A 159 0.20 26.82 12.82
CA ASP A 159 -0.86 27.22 13.75
C ASP A 159 -1.00 26.19 14.90
N LEU A 160 -0.27 26.46 15.99
CA LEU A 160 -0.29 25.60 17.17
C LEU A 160 -1.67 25.52 17.83
N TYR A 161 -2.53 26.53 17.72
CA TYR A 161 -3.86 26.48 18.33
C TYR A 161 -4.78 25.53 17.57
N ALA A 162 -4.71 25.53 16.24
CA ALA A 162 -5.42 24.56 15.42
C ALA A 162 -4.99 23.12 15.75
N VAL A 163 -3.67 22.89 15.88
CA VAL A 163 -3.11 21.58 16.27
C VAL A 163 -3.59 21.16 17.66
N ILE A 164 -3.56 22.08 18.64
CA ILE A 164 -3.98 21.78 20.02
C ILE A 164 -5.48 21.53 20.10
N GLY A 165 -6.29 22.30 19.35
CA GLY A 165 -7.72 22.03 19.21
C GLY A 165 -7.99 20.63 18.66
N TYR A 166 -7.23 20.22 17.64
CA TYR A 166 -7.29 18.85 17.12
C TYR A 166 -6.93 17.80 18.19
N LEU A 167 -5.79 17.97 18.87
CA LEU A 167 -5.30 17.01 19.87
C LEU A 167 -6.26 16.89 21.08
N ARG A 168 -6.83 18.02 21.53
CA ARG A 168 -7.77 18.09 22.65
C ARG A 168 -9.08 17.33 22.36
N ASN A 169 -9.58 17.44 21.14
CA ASN A 169 -10.89 16.89 20.76
C ASN A 169 -10.88 15.37 20.45
N ARG A 170 -9.73 14.70 20.59
CA ARG A 170 -9.55 13.25 20.35
C ARG A 170 -9.24 12.50 21.65
N LYS A 171 -10.01 12.78 22.70
CA LYS A 171 -9.97 12.06 23.97
C LYS A 171 -10.55 10.67 23.75
N SER A 172 -9.69 9.69 23.46
CA SER A 172 -10.20 8.33 23.34
C SER A 172 -10.56 7.78 24.71
N ILE A 173 -11.84 7.46 24.89
CA ILE A 173 -12.36 6.80 26.10
C ILE A 173 -11.86 5.34 26.15
N PHE A 174 -11.42 4.81 25.02
CA PHE A 174 -10.90 3.46 24.87
C PHE A 174 -9.53 3.49 24.18
N ASP A 175 -8.46 3.16 24.91
CA ASP A 175 -7.06 3.04 24.48
C ASP A 175 -6.78 2.10 23.27
N LEU A 176 -7.80 1.67 22.53
CA LEU A 176 -7.68 0.69 21.46
C LEU A 176 -6.99 1.21 20.20
N ILE A 177 -6.94 2.53 19.98
CA ILE A 177 -6.25 3.15 18.84
C ILE A 177 -5.60 4.48 19.29
N PRO A 178 -4.26 4.55 19.43
CA PRO A 178 -3.59 5.84 19.64
C PRO A 178 -3.90 6.78 18.47
N SER A 179 -4.51 7.93 18.77
CA SER A 179 -4.85 8.96 17.78
C SER A 179 -3.59 9.50 17.09
N VAL A 180 -2.50 9.60 17.84
CA VAL A 180 -1.18 10.06 17.38
C VAL A 180 -0.08 9.23 18.06
N ASN A 181 0.77 8.58 17.28
CA ASN A 181 1.90 7.79 17.79
C ASN A 181 3.14 8.66 18.02
N LYS A 182 3.26 9.77 17.29
CA LYS A 182 4.50 10.56 17.23
C LYS A 182 4.23 11.99 16.78
N VAL A 183 4.86 12.97 17.43
CA VAL A 183 4.85 14.36 16.99
C VAL A 183 6.28 14.85 16.79
N TRP A 184 6.58 15.36 15.59
CA TRP A 184 7.80 16.07 15.25
C TRP A 184 7.55 17.57 15.35
N VAL A 185 8.43 18.27 16.04
CA VAL A 185 8.30 19.71 16.28
C VAL A 185 9.60 20.39 15.90
N GLN A 186 9.52 21.39 15.03
CA GLN A 186 10.69 22.18 14.67
C GLN A 186 11.17 22.97 15.88
N GLU A 187 12.49 22.98 16.12
CA GLU A 187 13.11 23.58 17.32
C GLU A 187 12.55 24.97 17.73
N PRO A 188 12.31 25.93 16.82
CA PRO A 188 11.85 27.28 17.18
C PRO A 188 10.49 27.36 17.91
N ILE A 189 9.60 26.39 17.69
CA ILE A 189 8.24 26.40 18.26
C ILE A 189 8.08 25.41 19.43
N LYS A 190 9.12 24.64 19.75
CA LYS A 190 9.07 23.54 20.71
C LYS A 190 8.55 23.96 22.07
N GLU A 191 9.13 25.00 22.67
CA GLU A 191 8.79 25.42 24.03
C GLU A 191 7.31 25.84 24.14
N LYS A 192 6.86 26.63 23.16
CA LYS A 192 5.46 27.05 23.08
C LYS A 192 4.52 25.87 22.90
N PHE A 193 4.86 24.91 22.03
CA PHE A 193 4.06 23.72 21.83
C PHE A 193 3.99 22.86 23.10
N LEU A 194 5.12 22.61 23.77
CA LEU A 194 5.15 21.85 25.03
C LEU A 194 4.31 22.50 26.12
N TRP A 195 4.34 23.83 26.21
CA TRP A 195 3.49 24.57 27.14
C TRP A 195 2.01 24.36 26.83
N LEU A 196 1.59 24.50 25.56
CA LEU A 196 0.20 24.29 25.14
C LEU A 196 -0.27 22.85 25.37
N VAL A 197 0.57 21.85 25.08
CA VAL A 197 0.25 20.43 25.32
C VAL A 197 0.01 20.20 26.80
N LYS A 198 0.87 20.75 27.67
CA LYS A 198 0.73 20.62 29.13
C LYS A 198 -0.57 21.27 29.64
N GLU A 199 -0.98 22.38 29.05
CA GLU A 199 -2.14 23.15 29.48
C GLU A 199 -3.47 22.53 29.01
N TYR A 200 -3.51 22.00 27.78
CA TYR A 200 -4.77 21.69 27.09
C TYR A 200 -4.95 20.23 26.68
N VAL A 201 -3.91 19.39 26.78
CA VAL A 201 -3.95 18.00 26.31
C VAL A 201 -3.75 17.04 27.48
N GLU A 202 -4.73 16.17 27.70
CA GLU A 202 -4.82 15.30 28.88
C GLU A 202 -4.07 13.97 28.76
N TYR A 203 -3.43 13.69 27.62
CA TYR A 203 -2.71 12.45 27.35
C TYR A 203 -1.31 12.71 26.83
N SER A 204 -0.42 11.72 27.00
CA SER A 204 0.98 11.83 26.60
C SER A 204 1.26 11.11 25.29
N PHE A 205 2.14 11.68 24.47
CA PHE A 205 2.68 11.06 23.27
C PHE A 205 4.16 11.43 23.08
N PRO A 206 4.94 10.61 22.35
CA PRO A 206 6.32 10.93 22.02
C PRO A 206 6.45 12.22 21.19
N ILE A 207 7.25 13.17 21.68
CA ILE A 207 7.58 14.43 21.00
C ILE A 207 9.07 14.43 20.63
N TYR A 208 9.35 14.60 19.35
CA TYR A 208 10.70 14.66 18.79
C TYR A 208 10.97 16.06 18.26
N THR A 209 12.16 16.57 18.51
CA THR A 209 12.60 17.86 17.96
C THR A 209 13.42 17.63 16.71
N PHE A 210 13.20 18.44 15.67
CA PHE A 210 14.06 18.45 14.49
C PHE A 210 14.51 19.87 14.16
N ARG A 211 15.68 19.99 13.52
CA ARG A 211 16.22 21.28 13.06
C ARG A 211 16.16 21.42 11.54
N THR A 212 16.43 20.32 10.86
CA THR A 212 16.53 20.23 9.41
C THR A 212 15.52 19.22 8.88
N LYS A 213 15.07 19.41 7.63
CA LYS A 213 14.19 18.45 6.94
C LYS A 213 14.79 17.05 6.83
N ASN A 214 16.12 16.94 6.85
CA ASN A 214 16.81 15.66 6.68
C ASN A 214 16.50 14.68 7.82
N GLU A 215 16.23 15.21 9.01
CA GLU A 215 15.85 14.42 10.19
C GLU A 215 14.45 13.79 10.06
N LEU A 216 13.62 14.30 9.15
CA LEU A 216 12.28 13.78 8.87
C LEU A 216 12.29 12.58 7.90
N PHE A 217 13.37 12.36 7.15
CA PHE A 217 13.49 11.23 6.20
C PHE A 217 13.82 9.92 6.93
N THR A 218 12.92 9.48 7.80
CA THR A 218 13.04 8.19 8.48
C THR A 218 12.44 7.07 7.64
N ALA A 219 12.93 5.85 7.87
CA ALA A 219 12.35 4.65 7.28
C ALA A 219 10.86 4.52 7.63
N ARG A 220 10.10 3.96 6.69
CA ARG A 220 8.71 3.55 6.86
C ARG A 220 8.63 2.42 7.90
N THR A 221 7.58 2.39 8.71
CA THR A 221 7.28 1.19 9.52
C THR A 221 6.74 0.10 8.59
N PRO A 222 7.40 -1.08 8.48
CA PRO A 222 6.94 -2.14 7.61
C PRO A 222 5.60 -2.69 8.09
N ASN A 223 4.77 -3.19 7.17
CA ASN A 223 3.47 -3.80 7.46
C ASN A 223 2.48 -2.87 8.19
N GLU A 224 2.62 -1.56 8.01
CA GLU A 224 1.69 -0.55 8.52
C GLU A 224 1.42 0.52 7.47
N ILE A 225 0.23 1.12 7.50
CA ILE A 225 -0.06 2.34 6.73
C ILE A 225 0.45 3.54 7.52
N ASN A 226 1.36 4.31 6.94
CA ASN A 226 1.93 5.47 7.59
C ASN A 226 1.16 6.73 7.20
N ILE A 227 0.42 7.27 8.16
CA ILE A 227 -0.43 8.43 8.03
C ILE A 227 0.24 9.61 8.72
N VAL A 228 0.45 10.70 7.99
CA VAL A 228 1.17 11.89 8.48
C VAL A 228 0.35 13.13 8.27
N SER A 229 0.33 14.04 9.24
CA SER A 229 -0.15 15.40 9.04
C SER A 229 0.97 16.42 9.16
N ILE A 230 1.06 17.34 8.20
CA ILE A 230 2.06 18.39 8.12
C ILE A 230 1.36 19.72 8.36
N TRP A 231 1.83 20.49 9.35
CA TRP A 231 1.28 21.79 9.71
C TRP A 231 2.28 22.91 9.42
N THR A 232 1.87 23.86 8.58
CA THR A 232 2.64 25.04 8.14
C THR A 232 1.74 25.98 7.36
N GLU A 233 2.01 27.27 7.40
CA GLU A 233 1.30 28.24 6.55
C GLU A 233 1.85 28.23 5.11
N ASP A 234 3.07 27.71 4.88
CA ASP A 234 3.64 27.51 3.55
C ASP A 234 3.16 26.20 2.90
N ILE A 235 2.02 26.27 2.20
CA ILE A 235 1.41 25.14 1.47
C ILE A 235 2.34 24.59 0.38
N VAL A 236 3.14 25.44 -0.28
CA VAL A 236 4.04 25.00 -1.35
C VAL A 236 5.16 24.16 -0.76
N PHE A 237 5.75 24.61 0.35
CA PHE A 237 6.72 23.83 1.10
C PHE A 237 6.12 22.52 1.61
N ALA A 238 4.90 22.56 2.16
CA ALA A 238 4.20 21.37 2.66
C ALA A 238 4.02 20.31 1.57
N LYS A 239 3.57 20.71 0.37
CA LYS A 239 3.41 19.79 -0.77
C LYS A 239 4.75 19.18 -1.19
N ASN A 240 5.81 19.99 -1.30
CA ASN A 240 7.15 19.52 -1.66
C ASN A 240 7.73 18.54 -0.62
N LEU A 241 7.54 18.84 0.67
CA LEU A 241 7.93 17.95 1.76
C LEU A 241 7.11 16.65 1.68
N ALA A 242 5.80 16.75 1.53
CA ALA A 242 4.89 15.61 1.44
C ALA A 242 5.28 14.67 0.29
N MET A 243 5.61 15.20 -0.89
CA MET A 243 6.08 14.42 -2.04
C MET A 243 7.38 13.65 -1.73
N SER A 244 8.28 14.25 -0.95
CA SER A 244 9.61 13.68 -0.66
C SER A 244 9.60 12.63 0.47
N LEU A 245 8.63 12.70 1.39
CA LEU A 245 8.54 11.77 2.52
C LEU A 245 8.12 10.36 2.07
N ASN A 246 8.77 9.31 2.58
CA ASN A 246 8.38 7.93 2.34
C ASN A 246 7.23 7.52 3.28
N ARG A 247 6.02 8.00 2.96
CA ARG A 247 4.78 7.83 3.73
C ARG A 247 3.60 7.61 2.78
N ASP A 248 2.55 6.96 3.28
CA ASP A 248 1.44 6.47 2.44
C ASP A 248 0.32 7.50 2.28
N VAL A 249 -0.09 8.15 3.37
CA VAL A 249 -1.19 9.12 3.35
C VAL A 249 -0.74 10.36 4.11
N LEU A 250 -0.78 11.51 3.46
CA LEU A 250 -0.31 12.78 4.00
C LEU A 250 -1.41 13.83 3.94
N PHE A 251 -1.65 14.48 5.07
CA PHE A 251 -2.58 15.58 5.20
C PHE A 251 -1.80 16.87 5.43
N ILE A 252 -2.23 17.98 4.81
CA ILE A 252 -1.63 19.31 5.01
C ILE A 252 -2.63 20.18 5.77
N ASN A 253 -2.23 20.73 6.92
CA ASN A 253 -3.06 21.57 7.81
C ASN A 253 -4.41 20.96 8.22
N THR A 254 -4.47 19.63 8.18
CA THR A 254 -5.60 18.83 8.62
C THR A 254 -5.08 17.46 9.02
N TYR A 255 -5.90 16.61 9.64
CA TYR A 255 -5.54 15.24 9.93
C TYR A 255 -6.78 14.36 9.94
N MET A 256 -6.74 13.26 9.16
CA MET A 256 -7.88 12.33 9.02
C MET A 256 -9.18 13.03 8.60
N ASP A 257 -9.07 14.16 7.91
CA ASP A 257 -10.18 14.79 7.23
C ASP A 257 -10.22 14.25 5.80
N PHE A 258 -11.22 13.43 5.54
CA PHE A 258 -11.35 12.72 4.27
C PHE A 258 -12.39 13.38 3.33
N TYR A 259 -12.75 14.64 3.59
CA TYR A 259 -13.49 15.54 2.71
C TYR A 259 -14.63 14.88 1.94
N ASN A 260 -15.71 14.59 2.68
CA ASN A 260 -16.98 14.07 2.15
C ASN A 260 -16.89 12.70 1.44
N GLY A 261 -15.91 11.86 1.79
CA GLY A 261 -15.83 10.51 1.25
C GLY A 261 -15.03 10.38 -0.04
N THR A 262 -14.27 11.41 -0.40
CA THR A 262 -13.45 11.44 -1.62
C THR A 262 -12.21 10.55 -1.50
N VAL A 263 -11.71 10.35 -0.29
CA VAL A 263 -10.43 9.66 -0.02
C VAL A 263 -10.68 8.28 0.59
N LEU A 264 -9.98 7.25 0.11
CA LEU A 264 -10.00 5.91 0.71
C LEU A 264 -8.61 5.53 1.16
N LEU A 265 -8.50 4.99 2.38
CA LEU A 265 -7.23 4.45 2.86
C LEU A 265 -6.85 3.21 2.03
N PRO A 266 -5.62 3.08 1.54
CA PRO A 266 -5.25 2.08 0.54
C PRO A 266 -4.96 0.69 1.13
N TYR A 267 -5.82 0.20 2.03
CA TYR A 267 -5.64 -1.07 2.75
C TYR A 267 -5.28 -2.23 1.85
N ILE A 268 -6.01 -2.40 0.75
CA ILE A 268 -5.83 -3.55 -0.14
C ILE A 268 -4.43 -3.56 -0.74
N LYS A 269 -4.01 -2.48 -1.40
CA LYS A 269 -2.68 -2.42 -2.03
C LYS A 269 -1.53 -2.44 -1.02
N MET A 270 -1.75 -1.97 0.21
CA MET A 270 -0.73 -1.93 1.26
C MET A 270 -0.51 -3.28 1.94
N PHE A 271 -1.55 -4.12 2.02
CA PHE A 271 -1.49 -5.41 2.72
C PHE A 271 -1.55 -6.62 1.79
N ASP A 272 -1.82 -6.44 0.50
CA ASP A 272 -1.64 -7.50 -0.49
C ASP A 272 -0.14 -7.79 -0.69
N GLU A 273 0.31 -8.89 -0.08
CA GLU A 273 1.69 -9.35 -0.14
C GLU A 273 2.16 -9.58 -1.58
N THR A 274 3.30 -9.00 -1.95
CA THR A 274 3.97 -9.34 -3.22
C THR A 274 4.88 -10.55 -3.11
N LEU A 275 5.26 -10.90 -1.88
CA LEU A 275 6.05 -12.07 -1.54
C LEU A 275 5.41 -12.77 -0.35
N TYR A 276 5.04 -14.04 -0.54
CA TYR A 276 4.69 -14.92 0.55
C TYR A 276 5.99 -15.44 1.17
N LYS A 277 6.19 -15.24 2.47
CA LYS A 277 7.38 -15.74 3.18
C LYS A 277 7.02 -16.99 3.98
N ARG A 278 6.85 -18.13 3.30
CA ARG A 278 6.73 -19.43 3.97
C ARG A 278 7.81 -20.37 3.48
N CYS A 279 8.94 -20.37 4.19
CA CYS A 279 9.93 -21.42 4.03
C CYS A 279 9.48 -22.60 4.89
N GLU A 280 8.64 -23.48 4.34
CA GLU A 280 8.48 -24.78 4.97
C GLU A 280 9.74 -25.62 4.72
N PRO A 281 10.24 -26.35 5.73
CA PRO A 281 11.36 -27.27 5.57
C PRO A 281 11.06 -28.46 4.63
N ASN A 282 9.81 -28.63 4.16
CA ASN A 282 9.33 -29.88 3.58
C ASN A 282 9.61 -30.07 2.07
N PHE A 283 9.89 -29.03 1.27
CA PHE A 283 10.24 -29.25 -0.16
C PHE A 283 11.72 -29.61 -0.35
N ASP A 284 12.54 -29.39 0.66
CA ASP A 284 13.94 -29.81 0.67
C ASP A 284 14.08 -31.35 0.61
N ASP A 285 13.06 -32.09 1.06
CA ASP A 285 13.03 -33.56 1.12
C ASP A 285 12.72 -34.23 -0.23
N SER A 286 12.15 -33.50 -1.19
CA SER A 286 11.85 -34.01 -2.54
C SER A 286 13.07 -33.96 -3.47
N ILE A 287 14.14 -33.29 -3.06
CA ILE A 287 15.32 -33.02 -3.89
C ILE A 287 16.25 -34.24 -3.92
N LYS A 288 16.27 -34.95 -5.06
CA LYS A 288 17.25 -36.01 -5.29
C LYS A 288 18.63 -35.41 -5.55
N GLN A 289 19.64 -35.89 -4.82
CA GLN A 289 21.02 -35.48 -5.01
C GLN A 289 21.58 -36.14 -6.27
N LEU A 290 21.62 -35.40 -7.37
CA LEU A 290 22.30 -35.79 -8.60
C LEU A 290 23.65 -35.07 -8.68
N SER A 291 24.72 -35.84 -8.91
CA SER A 291 26.05 -35.28 -9.11
C SER A 291 26.13 -34.56 -10.47
N VAL A 292 26.91 -33.47 -10.49
CA VAL A 292 27.23 -32.75 -11.72
C VAL A 292 27.94 -33.69 -12.68
N GLN A 293 27.41 -33.82 -13.91
CA GLN A 293 27.97 -34.64 -14.95
C GLN A 293 29.08 -33.88 -15.66
N ARG A 294 30.24 -34.54 -15.80
CA ARG A 294 31.41 -33.95 -16.44
C ARG A 294 31.15 -33.72 -17.93
N GLY A 295 31.33 -32.49 -18.41
CA GLY A 295 31.17 -32.13 -19.81
C GLY A 295 29.77 -31.64 -20.22
N VAL A 296 28.82 -31.55 -19.27
CA VAL A 296 27.50 -30.98 -19.50
C VAL A 296 27.48 -29.52 -18.99
N PRO A 297 26.91 -28.55 -19.72
CA PRO A 297 26.76 -27.18 -19.23
C PRO A 297 25.98 -27.12 -17.91
N VAL A 298 26.53 -26.42 -16.92
CA VAL A 298 25.92 -26.26 -15.59
C VAL A 298 25.50 -24.81 -15.41
N TYR A 299 24.23 -24.60 -15.06
CA TYR A 299 23.67 -23.29 -14.78
C TYR A 299 23.25 -23.19 -13.33
N ASN A 300 23.84 -22.22 -12.65
CA ASN A 300 23.63 -21.93 -11.25
C ASN A 300 22.40 -21.02 -11.04
N LEU A 301 22.07 -20.75 -9.79
CA LEU A 301 21.10 -19.70 -9.44
C LEU A 301 21.73 -18.32 -9.71
N PHE A 302 20.93 -17.26 -9.79
CA PHE A 302 21.45 -15.91 -9.97
C PHE A 302 20.79 -14.94 -8.98
N TYR A 303 21.56 -14.45 -8.02
CA TYR A 303 21.13 -13.43 -7.06
C TYR A 303 22.37 -12.70 -6.50
N ASP A 304 22.17 -11.54 -5.88
CA ASP A 304 23.23 -10.58 -5.52
C ASP A 304 24.07 -10.14 -6.74
N GLY A 305 23.49 -10.21 -7.94
CA GLY A 305 24.15 -9.82 -9.19
C GLY A 305 25.21 -10.80 -9.69
N ILE A 306 25.31 -12.00 -9.10
CA ILE A 306 26.29 -13.02 -9.46
C ILE A 306 25.66 -14.42 -9.53
N TRP A 307 26.37 -15.36 -10.16
CA TRP A 307 26.00 -16.77 -10.16
C TRP A 307 26.28 -17.42 -8.81
N GLN A 308 25.32 -18.19 -8.32
CA GLN A 308 25.32 -18.76 -6.98
C GLN A 308 25.07 -20.27 -7.05
N PRO A 309 26.02 -21.11 -6.60
CA PRO A 309 25.77 -22.54 -6.49
C PRO A 309 24.63 -22.79 -5.48
N PRO A 310 23.77 -23.80 -5.71
CA PRO A 310 22.70 -24.14 -4.78
C PRO A 310 23.29 -24.59 -3.45
N VAL A 311 22.64 -24.22 -2.33
CA VAL A 311 23.14 -24.47 -0.97
C VAL A 311 23.46 -25.94 -0.70
N LYS A 312 22.65 -26.88 -1.21
CA LYS A 312 22.88 -28.33 -1.07
C LYS A 312 23.68 -28.96 -2.20
N GLY A 313 24.15 -28.17 -3.16
CA GLY A 313 24.88 -28.65 -4.34
C GLY A 313 24.03 -29.53 -5.28
N THR A 314 22.71 -29.36 -5.24
CA THR A 314 21.74 -30.19 -5.97
C THR A 314 21.44 -29.62 -7.35
N TYR A 315 21.48 -30.47 -8.38
CA TYR A 315 21.18 -30.11 -9.75
C TYR A 315 20.23 -31.11 -10.38
N TYR A 316 19.48 -30.70 -11.41
CA TYR A 316 18.64 -31.58 -12.20
C TYR A 316 18.97 -31.42 -13.69
N THR A 317 18.73 -32.49 -14.46
CA THR A 317 19.06 -32.52 -15.88
C THR A 317 17.90 -31.97 -16.70
N VAL A 318 18.14 -30.91 -17.45
CA VAL A 318 17.22 -30.32 -18.41
C VAL A 318 17.59 -30.81 -19.81
N LYS A 319 16.60 -31.36 -20.52
CA LYS A 319 16.72 -31.73 -21.93
C LYS A 319 15.80 -30.82 -22.74
N ASN A 320 16.39 -30.01 -23.61
CA ASN A 320 15.65 -29.12 -24.50
C ASN A 320 16.18 -29.22 -25.93
N ILE A 321 15.59 -28.43 -26.83
CA ILE A 321 15.99 -28.36 -28.24
C ILE A 321 17.46 -27.93 -28.45
N HIS A 322 18.08 -27.31 -27.45
CA HIS A 322 19.46 -26.84 -27.46
C HIS A 322 20.45 -27.85 -26.83
N GLY A 323 19.97 -29.01 -26.38
CA GLY A 323 20.77 -30.11 -25.86
C GLY A 323 20.47 -30.46 -24.40
N VAL A 324 21.45 -31.09 -23.76
CA VAL A 324 21.39 -31.49 -22.35
C VAL A 324 22.15 -30.47 -21.52
N SER A 325 21.54 -29.96 -20.45
CA SER A 325 22.18 -29.08 -19.47
C SER A 325 21.78 -29.48 -18.05
N GLN A 326 22.52 -29.01 -17.05
CA GLN A 326 22.20 -29.22 -15.64
C GLN A 326 21.90 -27.89 -14.98
N TRP A 327 20.74 -27.76 -14.35
CA TRP A 327 20.30 -26.54 -13.70
C TRP A 327 20.29 -26.75 -12.19
N ALA A 328 20.66 -25.72 -11.44
CA ALA A 328 20.63 -25.75 -9.99
C ALA A 328 19.21 -25.98 -9.48
N ASN A 329 19.06 -26.87 -8.50
CA ASN A 329 17.79 -27.10 -7.82
C ASN A 329 17.76 -26.28 -6.53
N ALA A 330 17.00 -25.18 -6.52
CA ALA A 330 16.93 -24.25 -5.41
C ALA A 330 16.31 -24.89 -4.17
N THR A 331 16.96 -24.68 -3.03
CA THR A 331 16.48 -25.13 -1.72
C THR A 331 15.84 -23.99 -0.94
N SER A 332 15.21 -24.29 0.20
CA SER A 332 14.71 -23.26 1.13
C SER A 332 15.78 -22.25 1.56
N GLY A 333 17.04 -22.69 1.70
CA GLY A 333 18.18 -21.83 1.98
C GLY A 333 18.53 -20.88 0.84
N ASP A 334 18.40 -21.32 -0.40
CA ASP A 334 18.60 -20.50 -1.59
C ASP A 334 17.48 -19.47 -1.76
N VAL A 335 16.22 -19.89 -1.55
CA VAL A 335 15.04 -19.02 -1.58
C VAL A 335 15.21 -17.83 -0.62
N ASN A 336 15.59 -18.09 0.63
CA ASN A 336 15.80 -17.03 1.62
C ASN A 336 16.91 -16.04 1.21
N LYS A 337 18.04 -16.54 0.68
CA LYS A 337 19.13 -15.67 0.20
C LYS A 337 18.68 -14.83 -0.99
N CYS A 338 17.94 -15.44 -1.92
CA CYS A 338 17.40 -14.75 -3.08
C CYS A 338 16.37 -13.67 -2.69
N ILE A 339 15.49 -13.93 -1.71
CA ILE A 339 14.56 -12.92 -1.18
C ILE A 339 15.33 -11.74 -0.59
N ASN A 340 16.34 -12.00 0.25
CA ASN A 340 17.16 -10.94 0.84
C ASN A 340 17.90 -10.12 -0.23
N SER A 341 18.42 -10.77 -1.27
CA SER A 341 18.99 -10.10 -2.45
C SER A 341 17.95 -9.21 -3.13
N ALA A 342 16.75 -9.75 -3.38
CA ALA A 342 15.67 -9.03 -4.06
C ALA A 342 15.16 -7.82 -3.27
N GLU A 343 15.07 -7.91 -1.94
CA GLU A 343 14.68 -6.80 -1.06
C GLU A 343 15.73 -5.69 -1.04
N LYS A 344 17.03 -6.05 -1.03
CA LYS A 344 18.13 -5.07 -1.16
C LYS A 344 18.09 -4.40 -2.53
N GLY A 345 17.91 -5.19 -3.59
CA GLY A 345 17.76 -4.73 -4.95
C GLY A 345 16.59 -3.76 -5.09
N PHE A 346 15.43 -4.10 -4.52
CA PHE A 346 14.25 -3.23 -4.49
C PHE A 346 14.54 -1.90 -3.82
N LYS A 347 15.19 -1.90 -2.64
CA LYS A 347 15.55 -0.67 -1.92
C LYS A 347 16.44 0.25 -2.76
N ILE A 348 17.39 -0.30 -3.51
CA ILE A 348 18.26 0.47 -4.40
C ILE A 348 17.45 0.97 -5.62
N TRP A 349 16.69 0.09 -6.26
CA TRP A 349 16.02 0.36 -7.52
C TRP A 349 14.86 1.35 -7.39
N SER A 350 14.02 1.17 -6.38
CA SER A 350 12.89 2.07 -6.08
C SER A 350 13.32 3.49 -5.71
N SER A 351 14.54 3.66 -5.16
CA SER A 351 15.10 4.97 -4.83
C SER A 351 15.66 5.75 -6.02
N LYS A 352 15.92 5.08 -7.15
CA LYS A 352 16.39 5.74 -8.38
C LYS A 352 15.23 6.47 -9.05
N SER A 353 15.49 7.64 -9.61
CA SER A 353 14.53 8.34 -10.47
C SER A 353 14.18 7.51 -11.71
N VAL A 354 13.01 7.73 -12.29
CA VAL A 354 12.58 7.07 -13.54
C VAL A 354 13.63 7.28 -14.64
N ALA A 355 14.11 8.51 -14.81
CA ALA A 355 15.16 8.84 -15.78
C ALA A 355 16.44 7.98 -15.57
N CYS A 356 16.89 7.79 -14.33
CA CYS A 356 18.05 6.95 -14.03
C CYS A 356 17.78 5.47 -14.38
N ARG A 357 16.59 4.96 -14.02
CA ARG A 357 16.18 3.59 -14.39
C ARG A 357 16.15 3.41 -15.91
N MET A 358 15.61 4.38 -16.64
CA MET A 358 15.50 4.31 -18.11
C MET A 358 16.86 4.35 -18.81
N GLN A 359 17.82 5.10 -18.29
CA GLN A 359 19.19 5.08 -18.81
C GLN A 359 19.84 3.69 -18.65
N ILE A 360 19.68 3.07 -17.49
CA ILE A 360 20.19 1.71 -17.21
C ILE A 360 19.51 0.68 -18.13
N LEU A 361 18.18 0.73 -18.25
CA LEU A 361 17.44 -0.17 -19.14
C LEU A 361 17.76 0.07 -20.63
N SER A 362 18.10 1.30 -21.03
CA SER A 362 18.56 1.60 -22.39
C SER A 362 19.91 0.95 -22.70
N LYS A 363 20.83 0.90 -21.72
CA LYS A 363 22.09 0.14 -21.84
C LYS A 363 21.80 -1.36 -22.00
N PHE A 364 20.82 -1.87 -21.26
CA PHE A 364 20.37 -3.26 -21.39
C PHE A 364 19.78 -3.56 -22.77
N ALA A 365 18.90 -2.71 -23.29
CA ALA A 365 18.36 -2.82 -24.64
C ALA A 365 19.47 -2.87 -25.70
N SER A 366 20.50 -2.03 -25.54
CA SER A 366 21.65 -1.98 -26.45
C SER A 366 22.47 -3.27 -26.38
N THR A 367 22.72 -3.78 -25.17
CA THR A 367 23.45 -5.03 -24.93
C THR A 367 22.74 -6.24 -25.56
N LEU A 368 21.40 -6.29 -25.46
CA LEU A 368 20.59 -7.30 -26.13
C LEU A 368 20.77 -7.24 -27.66
N LYS A 369 20.69 -6.05 -28.25
CA LYS A 369 20.87 -5.86 -29.71
C LYS A 369 22.27 -6.25 -30.18
N CYS A 370 23.31 -5.90 -29.42
CA CYS A 370 24.69 -6.30 -29.70
C CYS A 370 24.90 -7.82 -29.61
N SER A 371 24.04 -8.52 -28.86
CA SER A 371 24.06 -9.98 -28.71
C SER A 371 23.07 -10.67 -29.67
N GLU A 372 22.67 -9.99 -30.75
CA GLU A 372 21.74 -10.47 -31.79
C GLU A 372 20.30 -10.72 -31.29
N LYS A 373 19.96 -10.27 -30.08
CA LYS A 373 18.62 -10.37 -29.48
C LYS A 373 17.78 -9.12 -29.79
N PHE A 374 17.63 -8.81 -31.08
CA PHE A 374 17.00 -7.57 -31.56
C PHE A 374 15.58 -7.39 -31.06
N VAL A 375 14.74 -8.44 -31.16
CA VAL A 375 13.33 -8.40 -30.72
C VAL A 375 13.21 -8.02 -29.24
N LEU A 376 14.03 -8.63 -28.37
CA LEU A 376 14.03 -8.34 -26.93
C LEU A 376 14.54 -6.92 -26.63
N GLY A 377 15.54 -6.47 -27.40
CA GLY A 377 16.03 -5.09 -27.33
C GLY A 377 14.97 -4.06 -27.75
N ASP A 378 14.15 -4.38 -28.75
CA ASP A 378 13.04 -3.52 -29.20
C ASP A 378 11.90 -3.48 -28.18
N ILE A 379 11.53 -4.62 -27.60
CA ILE A 379 10.58 -4.69 -26.47
C ILE A 379 11.06 -3.80 -25.32
N THR A 380 12.32 -3.93 -24.93
CA THR A 380 12.91 -3.10 -23.87
C THR A 380 12.82 -1.61 -24.22
N SER A 381 13.14 -1.24 -25.46
CA SER A 381 13.08 0.15 -25.93
C SER A 381 11.65 0.70 -25.94
N GLN A 382 10.66 -0.13 -26.27
CA GLN A 382 9.24 0.24 -26.26
C GLN A 382 8.76 0.54 -24.83
N TRP A 383 9.07 -0.34 -23.88
CA TRP A 383 8.68 -0.14 -22.47
C TRP A 383 9.32 1.08 -21.83
N ILE A 384 10.56 1.41 -22.21
CA ILE A 384 11.21 2.65 -21.78
C ILE A 384 10.39 3.87 -22.22
N LYS A 385 9.91 3.91 -23.47
CA LYS A 385 9.07 5.00 -23.96
C LYS A 385 7.75 5.11 -23.20
N PHE A 386 7.11 3.97 -22.91
CA PHE A 386 5.86 3.96 -22.14
C PHE A 386 6.02 4.48 -20.71
N SER A 387 7.16 4.21 -20.06
CA SER A 387 7.39 4.67 -18.68
C SER A 387 7.29 6.19 -18.51
N PHE A 388 7.79 6.96 -19.49
CA PHE A 388 7.73 8.43 -19.48
C PHE A 388 6.31 8.97 -19.68
N ILE A 389 5.45 8.22 -20.35
CA ILE A 389 4.04 8.60 -20.53
C ILE A 389 3.34 8.52 -19.17
N TYR A 390 3.48 7.40 -18.47
CA TYR A 390 2.80 7.16 -17.21
C TYR A 390 3.35 7.96 -16.01
N GLU A 391 4.64 8.25 -15.98
CA GLU A 391 5.22 9.15 -14.96
C GLU A 391 4.55 10.53 -14.98
N ASN A 392 4.24 11.05 -16.16
CA ASN A 392 3.65 12.38 -16.34
C ASN A 392 2.12 12.39 -16.33
N SER A 393 1.45 11.27 -16.65
CA SER A 393 0.00 11.23 -16.83
C SER A 393 -0.81 10.77 -15.62
N LEU A 394 -0.22 10.01 -14.68
CA LEU A 394 -0.97 9.34 -13.61
C LEU A 394 -0.85 9.95 -12.21
N SER A 395 -0.23 11.13 -12.09
CA SER A 395 -0.44 11.97 -10.91
C SER A 395 -1.81 12.63 -10.98
N TRP A 396 -2.85 11.92 -10.57
CA TRP A 396 -4.21 12.45 -10.58
C TRP A 396 -4.40 13.43 -9.43
N VAL A 397 -4.78 14.66 -9.78
CA VAL A 397 -5.25 15.68 -8.83
C VAL A 397 -6.76 15.75 -8.97
N SER A 398 -7.49 15.22 -7.99
CA SER A 398 -8.93 15.44 -7.91
C SER A 398 -9.21 16.67 -7.04
N GLN A 399 -9.95 17.62 -7.60
CA GLN A 399 -10.47 18.76 -6.86
C GLN A 399 -11.95 18.49 -6.56
N SER A 400 -12.30 18.47 -5.28
CA SER A 400 -13.69 18.56 -4.82
C SER A 400 -13.90 19.94 -4.17
N GLU A 401 -15.16 20.34 -3.95
CA GLU A 401 -15.51 21.67 -3.39
C GLU A 401 -14.79 22.03 -2.07
N GLY A 402 -14.16 21.08 -1.38
CA GLY A 402 -13.40 21.35 -0.14
C GLY A 402 -11.95 20.83 -0.10
N SER A 403 -11.45 20.14 -1.13
CA SER A 403 -10.09 19.56 -1.06
C SER A 403 -9.44 19.29 -2.40
N GLU A 404 -8.11 19.33 -2.39
CA GLU A 404 -7.24 18.84 -3.43
C GLU A 404 -6.59 17.53 -2.96
N VAL A 405 -6.80 16.45 -3.72
CA VAL A 405 -6.18 15.15 -3.44
C VAL A 405 -5.25 14.82 -4.59
N THR A 406 -3.95 14.73 -4.29
CA THR A 406 -2.93 14.26 -5.23
C THR A 406 -2.63 12.80 -4.96
N LYS A 407 -2.81 11.93 -5.95
CA LYS A 407 -2.41 10.52 -5.91
C LYS A 407 -1.09 10.33 -6.66
N ILE A 408 -0.05 9.86 -5.97
CA ILE A 408 1.26 9.50 -6.52
C ILE A 408 1.38 7.97 -6.49
N ARG A 409 2.10 7.37 -7.42
CA ARG A 409 2.28 5.92 -7.50
C ARG A 409 3.72 5.55 -7.13
N ASN A 410 3.87 4.69 -6.12
CA ASN A 410 5.15 4.14 -5.69
C ASN A 410 5.31 2.68 -6.16
N PRO A 411 6.52 2.20 -6.43
CA PRO A 411 6.77 0.78 -6.67
C PRO A 411 6.22 -0.09 -5.55
N ARG A 412 5.61 -1.23 -5.90
CA ARG A 412 4.94 -2.13 -4.95
C ARG A 412 5.88 -3.05 -4.17
N GLY A 413 7.02 -3.46 -4.75
CA GLY A 413 7.96 -4.33 -4.03
C GLY A 413 8.78 -5.27 -4.92
N VAL A 414 9.03 -6.45 -4.37
CA VAL A 414 9.62 -7.59 -5.10
C VAL A 414 8.50 -8.40 -5.73
N ILE A 415 8.58 -8.66 -7.04
CA ILE A 415 7.57 -9.39 -7.82
C ILE A 415 8.12 -10.75 -8.27
N ILE A 416 7.30 -11.79 -8.23
CA ILE A 416 7.65 -13.10 -8.82
C ILE A 416 7.21 -13.15 -10.26
N LEU A 417 8.05 -13.70 -11.15
CA LEU A 417 7.78 -13.80 -12.57
C LEU A 417 8.08 -15.21 -13.08
N LYS A 418 7.18 -15.76 -13.90
CA LYS A 418 7.31 -17.07 -14.54
C LYS A 418 6.50 -17.06 -15.82
N GLU A 419 7.14 -17.24 -16.97
CA GLU A 419 6.45 -17.34 -18.26
C GLU A 419 7.02 -18.51 -19.05
N ASP A 420 6.23 -19.10 -19.93
CA ASP A 420 6.63 -20.15 -20.86
C ASP A 420 7.14 -19.59 -22.20
N ASP A 421 6.77 -18.36 -22.54
CA ASP A 421 7.25 -17.64 -23.73
C ASP A 421 8.26 -16.53 -23.38
N GLU A 422 9.34 -16.45 -24.17
CA GLU A 422 10.46 -15.52 -23.94
C GLU A 422 10.07 -14.06 -24.19
N ILE A 423 9.19 -13.80 -25.16
CA ILE A 423 8.71 -12.45 -25.47
C ILE A 423 7.84 -11.95 -24.32
N PHE A 424 6.89 -12.76 -23.85
CA PHE A 424 6.04 -12.42 -22.71
C PHE A 424 6.85 -12.25 -21.42
N LEU A 425 7.87 -13.10 -21.19
CA LEU A 425 8.79 -12.95 -20.07
C LEU A 425 9.44 -11.56 -20.07
N PHE A 426 10.00 -11.14 -21.20
CA PHE A 426 10.67 -9.85 -21.31
C PHE A 426 9.70 -8.67 -21.24
N GLN A 427 8.50 -8.78 -21.80
CA GLN A 427 7.48 -7.74 -21.67
C GLN A 427 7.13 -7.49 -20.20
N ARG A 428 6.78 -8.53 -19.45
CA ARG A 428 6.44 -8.43 -18.02
C ARG A 428 7.65 -8.04 -17.17
N LEU A 429 8.83 -8.54 -17.48
CA LEU A 429 10.08 -8.13 -16.84
C LEU A 429 10.29 -6.62 -16.98
N MET A 430 10.11 -6.07 -18.18
CA MET A 430 10.25 -4.63 -18.41
C MET A 430 9.16 -3.81 -17.72
N GLN A 431 7.91 -4.28 -17.70
CA GLN A 431 6.84 -3.64 -16.93
C GLN A 431 7.21 -3.53 -15.43
N ILE A 432 7.71 -4.61 -14.83
CA ILE A 432 8.14 -4.62 -13.42
C ILE A 432 9.29 -3.62 -13.19
N LEU A 433 10.35 -3.70 -14.03
CA LEU A 433 11.57 -2.92 -13.84
C LEU A 433 11.39 -1.44 -14.09
N THR A 434 10.59 -1.06 -15.11
CA THR A 434 10.34 0.35 -15.44
C THR A 434 9.62 1.08 -14.31
N VAL A 435 8.64 0.41 -13.69
CA VAL A 435 7.91 0.91 -12.51
C VAL A 435 8.85 1.12 -11.32
N GLY A 436 9.92 0.34 -11.19
CA GLY A 436 10.89 0.45 -10.08
C GLY A 436 10.82 -0.69 -9.07
N ASN A 437 10.14 -1.78 -9.42
CA ASN A 437 10.10 -3.01 -8.65
C ASN A 437 11.35 -3.88 -8.91
N SER A 438 11.71 -4.74 -7.97
CA SER A 438 12.66 -5.85 -8.25
C SER A 438 11.90 -7.12 -8.59
N VAL A 439 12.61 -8.10 -9.13
CA VAL A 439 11.99 -9.35 -9.62
C VAL A 439 12.79 -10.58 -9.24
N ILE A 440 12.08 -11.65 -8.93
CA ILE A 440 12.62 -13.02 -8.86
C ILE A 440 11.92 -13.82 -9.97
N VAL A 441 12.69 -14.22 -10.98
CA VAL A 441 12.21 -15.14 -12.01
C VAL A 441 12.36 -16.56 -11.51
N ILE A 442 11.31 -17.36 -11.62
CA ILE A 442 11.32 -18.79 -11.31
C ILE A 442 11.13 -19.61 -12.59
N CYS A 443 11.84 -20.73 -12.73
CA CYS A 443 11.72 -21.58 -13.91
C CYS A 443 12.02 -23.07 -13.61
N ASP A 444 11.53 -23.94 -14.48
CA ASP A 444 11.93 -25.34 -14.61
C ASP A 444 12.27 -25.66 -16.08
N SER A 445 12.26 -26.94 -16.48
CA SER A 445 12.50 -27.34 -17.87
C SER A 445 11.43 -26.89 -18.88
N ASN A 446 10.24 -26.51 -18.42
CA ASN A 446 9.08 -26.16 -19.23
C ASN A 446 8.88 -24.64 -19.35
N PHE A 447 9.51 -23.85 -18.47
CA PHE A 447 9.36 -22.39 -18.43
C PHE A 447 10.64 -21.67 -18.88
N CYS A 448 10.48 -20.45 -19.39
CA CYS A 448 11.59 -19.63 -19.86
C CYS A 448 12.54 -19.24 -18.73
N SER A 449 13.83 -19.21 -19.03
CA SER A 449 14.89 -18.91 -18.06
C SER A 449 15.68 -17.67 -18.45
N LEU A 450 16.13 -16.90 -17.44
CA LEU A 450 17.01 -15.76 -17.65
C LEU A 450 18.49 -16.13 -17.78
N VAL A 451 18.84 -17.41 -17.72
CA VAL A 451 20.23 -17.90 -17.79
C VAL A 451 21.06 -17.23 -18.90
N PRO A 452 20.58 -17.11 -20.17
CA PRO A 452 21.35 -16.51 -21.25
C PRO A 452 21.64 -15.01 -21.06
N TYR A 453 20.90 -14.35 -20.17
CA TYR A 453 20.87 -12.89 -20.00
C TYR A 453 21.54 -12.43 -18.71
N CYS A 454 21.75 -13.32 -17.73
CA CYS A 454 22.29 -13.00 -16.41
C CYS A 454 23.58 -12.15 -16.45
N ASN A 455 24.52 -12.51 -17.33
CA ASN A 455 25.78 -11.76 -17.46
C ASN A 455 25.56 -10.35 -18.04
N MET A 456 24.56 -10.19 -18.92
CA MET A 456 24.22 -8.90 -19.55
C MET A 456 23.70 -7.89 -18.53
N PHE A 457 23.05 -8.33 -17.46
CA PHE A 457 22.55 -7.43 -16.41
C PHE A 457 23.68 -6.64 -15.74
N SER A 458 24.80 -7.33 -15.42
CA SER A 458 25.98 -6.67 -14.84
C SER A 458 26.64 -5.69 -15.81
N VAL A 459 26.77 -6.08 -17.08
CA VAL A 459 27.31 -5.24 -18.17
C VAL A 459 26.46 -3.99 -18.38
N SER A 460 25.15 -4.11 -18.14
CA SER A 460 24.18 -3.02 -18.28
C SER A 460 24.03 -2.17 -17.02
N GLU A 461 24.85 -2.39 -16.00
CA GLU A 461 24.81 -1.69 -14.71
C GLU A 461 23.48 -1.84 -13.95
N ILE A 462 22.76 -2.94 -14.20
CA ILE A 462 21.59 -3.28 -13.38
C ILE A 462 22.10 -3.63 -11.98
N PRO A 463 21.63 -2.96 -10.91
CA PRO A 463 22.14 -3.19 -9.58
C PRO A 463 21.94 -4.64 -9.11
N PRO A 464 22.87 -5.18 -8.30
CA PRO A 464 22.71 -6.47 -7.63
C PRO A 464 21.34 -6.61 -6.95
N GLY A 465 20.70 -7.76 -7.19
CA GLY A 465 19.41 -8.11 -6.60
C GLY A 465 18.18 -7.47 -7.25
N VAL A 466 18.34 -6.61 -8.26
CA VAL A 466 17.17 -6.07 -8.99
C VAL A 466 16.50 -7.15 -9.83
N ILE A 467 17.30 -8.00 -10.48
CA ILE A 467 16.84 -9.18 -11.21
C ILE A 467 17.51 -10.40 -10.59
N ASN A 468 16.69 -11.39 -10.22
CA ASN A 468 17.13 -12.63 -9.62
C ASN A 468 16.51 -13.82 -10.38
N LEU A 469 17.14 -14.98 -10.32
CA LEU A 469 16.70 -16.22 -10.95
C LEU A 469 16.85 -17.39 -9.99
N LEU A 470 15.76 -18.13 -9.81
CA LEU A 470 15.73 -19.42 -9.13
C LEU A 470 15.22 -20.50 -10.09
N SER A 471 15.92 -21.62 -10.13
CA SER A 471 15.50 -22.80 -10.88
C SER A 471 15.19 -23.95 -9.91
N SER A 472 14.19 -24.76 -10.24
CA SER A 472 13.84 -25.98 -9.52
C SER A 472 13.31 -27.02 -10.50
N GLU A 473 13.55 -28.31 -10.22
CA GLU A 473 12.93 -29.40 -10.99
C GLU A 473 11.40 -29.37 -10.88
N ASN A 474 10.89 -28.93 -9.72
CA ASN A 474 9.48 -28.72 -9.48
C ASN A 474 9.22 -27.24 -9.14
N VAL A 475 8.88 -26.45 -10.15
CA VAL A 475 8.63 -25.00 -9.96
C VAL A 475 7.43 -24.73 -9.04
N LYS A 476 6.50 -25.67 -8.87
CA LYS A 476 5.34 -25.51 -7.97
C LYS A 476 5.76 -25.31 -6.51
N ASP A 477 6.88 -25.91 -6.11
CA ASP A 477 7.41 -25.74 -4.76
C ASP A 477 7.91 -24.29 -4.55
N LEU A 478 8.48 -23.69 -5.61
CA LEU A 478 8.85 -22.26 -5.61
C LEU A 478 7.61 -21.36 -5.63
N GLU A 479 6.57 -21.70 -6.38
CA GLU A 479 5.31 -20.96 -6.39
C GLU A 479 4.66 -20.93 -5.00
N LEU A 480 4.54 -22.08 -4.34
CA LEU A 480 3.99 -22.13 -2.98
C LEU A 480 4.86 -21.36 -1.98
N SER A 481 6.18 -21.43 -2.13
CA SER A 481 7.13 -20.77 -1.21
C SER A 481 7.18 -19.26 -1.39
N LEU A 482 7.04 -18.75 -2.62
CA LEU A 482 7.24 -17.33 -2.96
C LEU A 482 5.93 -16.58 -3.23
N CYS A 483 4.94 -17.24 -3.83
CA CYS A 483 3.63 -16.67 -4.18
C CYS A 483 2.55 -17.02 -3.15
N GLY A 484 2.71 -18.13 -2.41
CA GLY A 484 1.71 -18.64 -1.46
C GLY A 484 0.46 -19.24 -2.11
N MET A 485 0.44 -19.31 -3.44
CA MET A 485 -0.61 -19.83 -4.30
C MET A 485 -0.01 -20.21 -5.66
N ASP A 486 -0.82 -20.74 -6.58
CA ASP A 486 -0.38 -20.98 -7.95
C ASP A 486 0.00 -19.67 -8.66
N TYR A 487 0.98 -19.74 -9.56
CA TYR A 487 1.48 -18.55 -10.23
C TYR A 487 0.41 -17.82 -11.07
N GLU A 488 -0.53 -18.54 -11.70
CA GLU A 488 -1.55 -17.91 -12.54
C GLU A 488 -2.45 -16.97 -11.72
N SER A 489 -2.90 -17.44 -10.56
CA SER A 489 -3.68 -16.64 -9.62
C SER A 489 -2.85 -15.50 -9.00
N TYR A 490 -1.55 -15.72 -8.75
CA TYR A 490 -0.63 -14.68 -8.31
C TYR A 490 -0.47 -13.58 -9.36
N ALA A 491 -0.21 -13.94 -10.62
CA ALA A 491 0.04 -13.01 -11.72
C ALA A 491 -1.15 -12.07 -11.99
N LYS A 492 -2.39 -12.56 -11.82
CA LYS A 492 -3.63 -11.76 -11.94
C LYS A 492 -3.71 -10.58 -10.96
N GLN A 493 -2.85 -10.54 -9.93
CA GLN A 493 -2.76 -9.40 -9.00
C GLN A 493 -1.90 -8.24 -9.55
N PHE A 494 -1.10 -8.50 -10.58
CA PHE A 494 -0.09 -7.58 -11.12
C PHE A 494 -0.31 -7.24 -12.59
N PHE A 495 -0.73 -8.22 -13.40
CA PHE A 495 -0.87 -8.06 -14.84
C PHE A 495 -2.35 -8.10 -15.23
N SER A 496 -2.74 -7.22 -16.17
CA SER A 496 -4.09 -7.26 -16.74
C SER A 496 -4.29 -8.52 -17.58
N GLU A 497 -5.53 -9.00 -17.62
CA GLU A 497 -5.96 -10.05 -18.55
C GLU A 497 -6.01 -9.53 -20.00
N ASP A 498 -6.22 -8.22 -20.16
CA ASP A 498 -6.09 -7.52 -21.43
C ASP A 498 -4.63 -7.02 -21.58
N PRO A 499 -3.82 -7.59 -22.49
CA PRO A 499 -2.44 -7.19 -22.69
C PRO A 499 -2.27 -5.73 -23.13
N ASP A 500 -3.31 -5.13 -23.71
CA ASP A 500 -3.29 -3.73 -24.16
C ASP A 500 -3.66 -2.75 -23.04
N ASP A 501 -4.20 -3.25 -21.91
CA ASP A 501 -4.52 -2.46 -20.72
C ASP A 501 -3.27 -2.24 -19.84
N LEU A 502 -2.40 -1.38 -20.38
CA LEU A 502 -1.13 -1.01 -19.77
C LEU A 502 -1.31 -0.17 -18.50
N GLU A 503 -2.37 0.63 -18.45
CA GLU A 503 -2.68 1.49 -17.30
C GLU A 503 -3.03 0.66 -16.08
N LYS A 504 -3.91 -0.33 -16.23
CA LYS A 504 -4.27 -1.24 -15.13
C LYS A 504 -3.07 -2.05 -14.65
N THR A 505 -2.22 -2.51 -15.57
CA THR A 505 -0.97 -3.21 -15.20
C THR A 505 -0.05 -2.29 -14.39
N TYR A 506 0.12 -1.03 -14.80
CA TYR A 506 0.89 -0.04 -14.05
C TYR A 506 0.30 0.23 -12.65
N ILE A 507 -1.03 0.40 -12.55
CA ILE A 507 -1.73 0.57 -11.27
C ILE A 507 -1.57 -0.67 -10.38
N ASN A 508 -1.49 -1.87 -10.95
CA ASN A 508 -1.32 -3.12 -10.22
C ASN A 508 0.11 -3.35 -9.72
N LEU A 509 1.09 -2.84 -10.44
CA LEU A 509 2.52 -2.87 -10.08
C LEU A 509 2.94 -1.75 -9.12
N THR A 510 2.00 -0.88 -8.71
CA THR A 510 2.25 0.26 -7.83
C THR A 510 1.34 0.28 -6.61
N THR A 511 1.74 1.06 -5.60
CA THR A 511 0.91 1.42 -4.45
C THR A 511 0.62 2.92 -4.48
N PRO A 512 -0.60 3.36 -4.10
CA PRO A 512 -0.91 4.77 -4.05
C PRO A 512 -0.30 5.43 -2.82
N LYS A 513 0.26 6.62 -3.02
CA LYS A 513 0.55 7.62 -2.01
C LYS A 513 -0.41 8.78 -2.19
N GLN A 514 -1.03 9.24 -1.12
CA GLN A 514 -2.06 10.27 -1.16
C GLN A 514 -1.58 11.52 -0.43
N ILE A 515 -1.73 12.68 -1.04
CA ILE A 515 -1.50 13.99 -0.42
C ILE A 515 -2.81 14.75 -0.47
N ILE A 516 -3.34 15.11 0.69
CA ILE A 516 -4.63 15.77 0.87
C ILE A 516 -4.40 17.18 1.39
N VAL A 517 -4.96 18.16 0.68
CA VAL A 517 -4.89 19.57 1.04
C VAL A 517 -6.29 20.16 1.10
N PRO A 518 -6.70 20.79 2.22
CA PRO A 518 -7.93 21.56 2.27
C PRO A 518 -7.89 22.70 1.24
N LEU A 519 -8.97 22.87 0.49
CA LEU A 519 -9.21 24.11 -0.26
C LEU A 519 -9.93 25.07 0.69
N LYS A 520 -9.30 26.23 0.95
CA LYS A 520 -9.88 27.30 1.78
C LYS A 520 -10.91 28.10 0.98
#